data_AF-A0A0X3Q4I8-F1
#
_entry.id   AF-A0A0X3Q4I8-F1
#
_cell.length_a   1.000
_cell.length_b   1.000
_cell.length_c   1.000
_cell.angle_alpha   90.00
_cell.angle_beta   90.00
_cell.angle_gamma   90.00
#
_symmetry.space_group_name_H-M   'P 1'
#
loop_
_entity.id
_entity.type
_entity.pdbx_description
1 polymer ?
#
loop_
_entity_poly.entity_id
_entity_poly.type
_entity_poly.pdbx_seq_one_letter_code
_entity_poly.pdbx_strand_id
1 'polypeptide(L)'
;MGNSSDQPRSEQAMLNTTFHLANSSLADEADGSTSARQFRPTLSRVLHLSLRDGNPLNISLENMTTGSNNDCKPEVSLLYLLLMFCTLWMFISMLNFTKTPFLTARKRELIRDVALPSTVLVMSFIGSYVFRHIDLKPFEVDSVPFRWEVVRLHQLDWIAALGALVLAFPLSLLFFMEQNIASAIVNSPSNKLKKGTSYHWDLLVVGFINTFLSIFGLPWIHGALPHSPMHVRALADMEERIDIGHHVQQTVVLVRETRVTAILSHIGIGLSIFLLPRPLTYIPRPVLNGLFVYMAITSIRHNQLWERFQLLFIEQSAYPPSHYLRRVPQRRIHLFTALQLLQLGILCGCGFVEVPFVKIGFPILLFLQLLVRHKLIPFLIDKKYLEAMDRPI
;
A
#
# COMPACT_ATOMS: atom_id res chain seq x y z
N MET A 1 6.89 -56.16 29.63
CA MET A 1 5.42 -56.08 29.57
C MET A 1 5.05 -54.72 30.15
N GLY A 2 4.89 -53.67 29.33
CA GLY A 2 3.66 -53.33 28.59
C GLY A 2 2.63 -52.79 29.60
N ASN A 3 2.15 -51.54 29.58
CA ASN A 3 1.77 -50.71 28.44
C ASN A 3 1.79 -49.21 28.79
N SER A 4 2.14 -48.40 27.81
CA SER A 4 1.99 -46.95 27.71
C SER A 4 0.64 -46.58 27.09
N SER A 5 -0.05 -45.55 27.59
CA SER A 5 -0.90 -44.64 26.78
C SER A 5 -1.58 -43.62 27.69
N ASP A 6 -1.06 -42.39 27.74
CA ASP A 6 -1.87 -41.20 28.05
C ASP A 6 -1.11 -39.92 27.66
N GLN A 7 -1.09 -39.61 26.37
CA GLN A 7 -0.70 -38.29 25.87
C GLN A 7 -1.28 -38.07 24.47
N PRO A 8 -2.42 -37.34 24.34
CA PRO A 8 -2.51 -36.32 23.29
C PRO A 8 -3.52 -35.18 23.61
N ARG A 9 -3.48 -34.55 24.80
CA ARG A 9 -4.37 -33.40 25.12
C ARG A 9 -3.67 -32.05 25.26
N SER A 10 -2.37 -32.01 25.56
CA SER A 10 -1.61 -30.76 25.74
C SER A 10 -1.10 -30.16 24.42
N GLU A 11 -0.69 -30.97 23.45
CA GLU A 11 -0.21 -30.49 22.14
C GLU A 11 -1.34 -29.89 21.28
N GLN A 12 -2.54 -30.46 21.31
CA GLN A 12 -3.70 -29.91 20.59
C GLN A 12 -4.19 -28.58 21.19
N ALA A 13 -4.05 -28.38 22.51
CA ALA A 13 -4.36 -27.10 23.15
C ALA A 13 -3.34 -26.02 22.79
N MET A 14 -2.05 -26.38 22.66
CA MET A 14 -0.98 -25.46 22.26
C MET A 14 -1.08 -25.05 20.78
N LEU A 15 -1.42 -26.00 19.90
CA LEU A 15 -1.70 -25.77 18.47
C LEU A 15 -2.93 -24.88 18.27
N ASN A 16 -4.01 -25.09 19.03
CA ASN A 16 -5.20 -24.24 18.94
C ASN A 16 -4.95 -22.81 19.46
N THR A 17 -4.08 -22.64 20.46
CA THR A 17 -3.74 -21.32 21.02
C THR A 17 -2.78 -20.55 20.10
N THR A 18 -1.83 -21.23 19.46
CA THR A 18 -0.95 -20.64 18.43
C THR A 18 -1.71 -20.31 17.14
N PHE A 19 -2.69 -21.12 16.74
CA PHE A 19 -3.60 -20.78 15.64
C PHE A 19 -4.48 -19.57 15.96
N HIS A 20 -4.91 -19.41 17.22
CA HIS A 20 -5.70 -18.25 17.66
C HIS A 20 -4.88 -16.95 17.67
N LEU A 21 -3.59 -17.03 18.05
CA LEU A 21 -2.67 -15.88 18.05
C LEU A 21 -2.20 -15.50 16.64
N ALA A 22 -2.04 -16.47 15.74
CA ALA A 22 -1.78 -16.22 14.33
C ALA A 22 -3.00 -15.58 13.62
N ASN A 23 -4.22 -15.96 14.02
CA ASN A 23 -5.45 -15.32 13.52
C ASN A 23 -5.65 -13.90 14.05
N SER A 24 -5.21 -13.58 15.28
CA SER A 24 -5.28 -12.21 15.79
C SER A 24 -4.26 -11.28 15.10
N SER A 25 -3.05 -11.75 14.79
CA SER A 25 -2.07 -10.91 14.07
C SER A 25 -2.42 -10.72 12.60
N LEU A 26 -3.23 -11.62 12.00
CA LEU A 26 -3.76 -11.49 10.65
C LEU A 26 -5.05 -10.65 10.59
N ALA A 27 -5.69 -10.38 11.74
CA ALA A 27 -6.89 -9.55 11.82
C ALA A 27 -6.55 -8.05 11.75
N ASP A 28 -5.41 -7.63 12.31
CA ASP A 28 -5.00 -6.22 12.32
C ASP A 28 -4.60 -5.68 10.92
N GLU A 29 -4.27 -6.57 9.98
CA GLU A 29 -3.92 -6.20 8.60
C GLU A 29 -5.11 -6.31 7.62
N ALA A 30 -6.31 -6.61 8.12
CA ALA A 30 -7.51 -6.86 7.31
C ALA A 30 -8.64 -5.81 7.49
N ASP A 31 -8.47 -4.78 8.33
CA ASP A 31 -9.56 -3.84 8.63
C ASP A 31 -9.71 -2.67 7.62
N GLY A 32 -9.13 -2.82 6.43
CA GLY A 32 -9.26 -1.88 5.31
C GLY A 32 -10.45 -2.13 4.37
N SER A 33 -11.16 -3.25 4.48
CA SER A 33 -12.32 -3.56 3.63
C SER A 33 -13.38 -4.42 4.32
N THR A 34 -13.89 -3.99 5.46
CA THR A 34 -15.03 -4.63 6.13
C THR A 34 -16.36 -4.02 5.66
N SER A 35 -16.73 -4.33 4.43
CA SER A 35 -18.14 -4.23 3.99
C SER A 35 -18.48 -5.32 2.95
N ALA A 36 -18.12 -6.58 3.23
CA ALA A 36 -18.61 -7.74 2.46
C ALA A 36 -18.40 -9.11 3.13
N ARG A 37 -18.09 -9.18 4.44
CA ARG A 37 -17.84 -10.46 5.13
C ARG A 37 -18.68 -10.63 6.38
N GLN A 38 -19.97 -10.86 6.18
CA GLN A 38 -20.77 -11.52 7.19
C GLN A 38 -21.93 -12.31 6.57
N PHE A 39 -21.66 -13.14 5.57
CA PHE A 39 -22.68 -14.09 5.09
C PHE A 39 -22.04 -15.38 4.58
N ARG A 40 -21.88 -16.34 5.49
CA ARG A 40 -21.94 -17.79 5.21
C ARG A 40 -22.03 -18.57 6.52
N PRO A 41 -23.22 -18.93 7.01
CA PRO A 41 -23.33 -20.18 7.73
C PRO A 41 -23.29 -21.31 6.70
N THR A 42 -22.27 -22.16 6.77
CA THR A 42 -22.20 -23.38 5.96
C THR A 42 -23.37 -24.28 6.37
N LEU A 43 -24.36 -24.42 5.49
CA LEU A 43 -25.55 -25.26 5.65
C LEU A 43 -25.23 -26.69 6.15
N SER A 44 -24.02 -27.18 5.85
CA SER A 44 -23.51 -28.50 6.23
C SER A 44 -23.26 -28.68 7.73
N ARG A 45 -22.95 -27.62 8.49
CA ARG A 45 -22.74 -27.73 9.95
C ARG A 45 -24.05 -27.75 10.73
N VAL A 46 -25.09 -27.09 10.22
CA VAL A 46 -26.43 -27.10 10.83
C VAL A 46 -27.12 -28.44 10.57
N LEU A 47 -26.96 -29.01 9.37
CA LEU A 47 -27.49 -30.34 9.02
C LEU A 47 -26.88 -31.47 9.86
N HIS A 48 -25.59 -31.38 10.22
CA HIS A 48 -24.93 -32.41 11.03
C HIS A 48 -25.32 -32.40 12.51
N LEU A 49 -25.74 -31.24 13.05
CA LEU A 49 -26.20 -31.14 14.44
C LEU A 49 -27.67 -31.53 14.60
N SER A 50 -28.49 -31.40 13.55
CA SER A 50 -29.92 -31.75 13.60
C SER A 50 -30.21 -33.25 13.49
N LEU A 51 -29.24 -34.09 13.12
CA LEU A 51 -29.41 -35.55 13.01
C LEU A 51 -29.07 -36.31 14.31
N ARG A 52 -28.60 -35.62 15.36
CA ARG A 52 -28.17 -36.28 16.60
C ARG A 52 -29.19 -36.23 17.74
N ASP A 53 -30.08 -35.24 17.78
CA ASP A 53 -31.06 -35.10 18.85
C ASP A 53 -32.48 -34.94 18.27
N GLY A 54 -33.26 -36.02 18.34
CA GLY A 54 -34.68 -35.98 18.00
C GLY A 54 -35.46 -35.28 19.10
N ASN A 55 -35.77 -33.99 18.94
CA ASN A 55 -36.87 -33.30 19.61
C ASN A 55 -37.29 -32.04 18.81
N PRO A 56 -38.60 -31.76 18.66
CA PRO A 56 -39.10 -30.73 17.77
C PRO A 56 -39.09 -29.32 18.40
N LEU A 57 -38.57 -28.36 17.61
CA LEU A 57 -39.04 -26.97 17.43
C LEU A 57 -39.88 -26.37 18.56
N ASN A 58 -39.26 -25.68 19.54
CA ASN A 58 -39.90 -24.52 20.18
C ASN A 58 -39.00 -23.59 21.01
N ILE A 59 -37.68 -23.73 21.00
CA ILE A 59 -36.79 -22.87 21.81
C ILE A 59 -35.59 -22.43 20.97
N SER A 60 -35.82 -21.50 20.03
CA SER A 60 -34.72 -20.75 19.38
C SER A 60 -35.17 -19.64 18.43
N LEU A 61 -36.47 -19.49 18.12
CA LEU A 61 -36.96 -18.43 17.23
C LEU A 61 -37.23 -17.08 17.91
N GLU A 62 -37.13 -16.98 19.24
CA GLU A 62 -37.23 -15.70 19.97
C GLU A 62 -35.87 -15.04 20.25
N ASN A 63 -34.77 -15.79 20.16
CA ASN A 63 -33.40 -15.26 20.35
C ASN A 63 -32.67 -14.95 19.03
N MET A 64 -33.33 -15.11 17.87
CA MET A 64 -32.80 -14.68 16.57
C MET A 64 -33.31 -13.31 16.13
N THR A 65 -34.30 -12.73 16.82
CA THR A 65 -34.82 -11.38 16.53
C THR A 65 -34.27 -10.30 17.47
N THR A 66 -33.42 -10.65 18.43
CA THR A 66 -32.76 -9.71 19.37
C THR A 66 -31.24 -9.72 19.27
N GLY A 67 -30.70 -10.10 18.11
CA GLY A 67 -29.27 -10.04 17.81
C GLY A 67 -29.00 -9.17 16.59
N SER A 68 -28.41 -7.98 16.82
CA SER A 68 -27.93 -7.01 15.83
C SER A 68 -28.96 -5.97 15.34
N ASN A 69 -29.29 -5.01 16.21
CA ASN A 69 -29.29 -3.61 15.76
C ASN A 69 -27.83 -3.22 15.51
N ASN A 70 -27.23 -3.71 14.43
CA ASN A 70 -26.18 -2.95 13.77
C ASN A 70 -26.88 -1.74 13.19
N ASP A 71 -27.01 -0.67 13.99
CA ASP A 71 -27.46 0.64 13.52
C ASP A 71 -26.41 1.13 12.51
N CYS A 72 -26.54 0.67 11.27
CA CYS A 72 -25.77 1.13 10.15
C CYS A 72 -26.30 2.51 9.81
N LYS A 73 -25.73 3.52 10.49
CA LYS A 73 -26.13 4.92 10.37
C LYS A 73 -25.76 5.44 8.98
N PRO A 74 -26.73 5.69 8.08
CA PRO A 74 -26.43 6.16 6.73
C PRO A 74 -25.73 7.52 6.75
N GLU A 75 -25.99 8.36 7.77
CA GLU A 75 -25.31 9.63 7.95
C GLU A 75 -23.79 9.51 8.06
N VAL A 76 -23.27 8.43 8.67
CA VAL A 76 -21.83 8.20 8.83
C VAL A 76 -21.19 7.90 7.48
N SER A 77 -21.80 7.04 6.68
CA SER A 77 -21.33 6.67 5.34
C SER A 77 -21.36 7.86 4.38
N LEU A 78 -22.43 8.66 4.42
CA LEU A 78 -22.54 9.87 3.59
C LEU A 78 -21.48 10.92 3.98
N LEU A 79 -21.31 11.19 5.29
CA LEU A 79 -20.27 12.11 5.76
C LEU A 79 -18.87 11.62 5.41
N TYR A 80 -18.63 10.31 5.51
CA TYR A 80 -17.36 9.70 5.16
C TYR A 80 -17.01 9.94 3.68
N LEU A 81 -17.94 9.66 2.77
CA LEU A 81 -17.75 9.90 1.33
C LEU A 81 -17.61 11.40 1.04
N LEU A 82 -18.42 12.24 1.67
CA LEU A 82 -18.34 13.71 1.53
C LEU A 82 -16.94 14.21 1.90
N LEU A 83 -16.45 13.88 3.10
CA LEU A 83 -15.13 14.31 3.56
C LEU A 83 -14.01 13.77 2.68
N MET A 84 -14.10 12.51 2.24
CA MET A 84 -13.11 11.90 1.35
C MET A 84 -13.03 12.63 -0.01
N PHE A 85 -14.16 12.82 -0.69
CA PHE A 85 -14.20 13.49 -1.99
C PHE A 85 -13.92 14.99 -1.91
N CYS A 86 -14.39 15.68 -0.86
CA CYS A 86 -14.06 17.09 -0.62
C CYS A 86 -12.58 17.30 -0.36
N THR A 87 -11.94 16.41 0.40
CA THR A 87 -10.48 16.44 0.62
C THR A 87 -9.73 16.26 -0.69
N LEU A 88 -10.11 15.27 -1.50
CA LEU A 88 -9.53 15.04 -2.82
C LEU A 88 -9.69 16.26 -3.73
N TRP A 89 -10.91 16.81 -3.82
CA TRP A 89 -11.22 17.97 -4.65
C TRP A 89 -10.44 19.22 -4.22
N MET A 90 -10.45 19.54 -2.92
CA MET A 90 -9.74 20.69 -2.37
C MET A 90 -8.23 20.56 -2.65
N PHE A 91 -7.64 19.39 -2.41
CA PHE A 91 -6.22 19.19 -2.64
C PHE A 91 -5.85 19.35 -4.12
N ILE A 92 -6.61 18.74 -5.03
CA ILE A 92 -6.39 18.89 -6.48
C ILE A 92 -6.54 20.35 -6.91
N SER A 93 -7.53 21.06 -6.38
CA SER A 93 -7.75 22.48 -6.68
C SER A 93 -6.56 23.34 -6.26
N MET A 94 -6.04 23.15 -5.04
CA MET A 94 -4.86 23.87 -4.56
C MET A 94 -3.61 23.57 -5.38
N LEU A 95 -3.43 22.33 -5.84
CA LEU A 95 -2.29 21.96 -6.68
C LEU A 95 -2.40 22.52 -8.10
N ASN A 96 -3.61 22.52 -8.67
CA ASN A 96 -3.87 23.11 -9.99
C ASN A 96 -3.85 24.64 -9.96
N PHE A 97 -3.86 25.27 -8.78
CA PHE A 97 -3.79 26.71 -8.63
C PHE A 97 -2.54 27.30 -9.28
N THR A 98 -1.44 26.55 -9.37
CA THR A 98 -0.22 26.99 -10.07
C THR A 98 -0.40 27.23 -11.56
N LYS A 99 -1.37 26.55 -12.18
CA LYS A 99 -1.70 26.69 -13.61
C LYS A 99 -2.64 27.87 -13.89
N THR A 100 -3.23 28.44 -12.83
CA THR A 100 -4.17 29.54 -12.98
C THR A 100 -3.43 30.88 -13.16
N PRO A 101 -4.01 31.83 -13.92
CA PRO A 101 -3.42 33.16 -14.10
C PRO A 101 -3.51 34.04 -12.84
N PHE A 102 -4.19 33.58 -11.78
CA PHE A 102 -4.36 34.33 -10.54
C PHE A 102 -3.09 34.29 -9.68
N LEU A 103 -2.79 35.39 -8.99
CA LEU A 103 -1.62 35.59 -8.10
C LEU A 103 -0.23 35.56 -8.79
N THR A 104 0.74 36.14 -8.09
CA THR A 104 2.17 36.11 -8.44
C THR A 104 2.73 34.69 -8.32
N ALA A 105 3.70 34.33 -9.17
CA ALA A 105 4.33 33.00 -9.22
C ALA A 105 4.78 32.47 -7.85
N ARG A 106 5.53 33.28 -7.07
CA ARG A 106 5.99 32.89 -5.72
C ARG A 106 4.86 32.51 -4.77
N LYS A 107 3.73 33.22 -4.83
CA LYS A 107 2.57 32.93 -3.98
C LYS A 107 1.88 31.63 -4.41
N ARG A 108 1.82 31.34 -5.72
CA ARG A 108 1.28 30.08 -6.23
C ARG A 108 2.12 28.88 -5.81
N GLU A 109 3.44 29.00 -5.87
CA GLU A 109 4.38 27.96 -5.41
C GLU A 109 4.19 27.69 -3.91
N LEU A 110 4.12 28.73 -3.09
CA LEU A 110 3.86 28.58 -1.65
C LEU A 110 2.53 27.87 -1.36
N ILE A 111 1.46 28.20 -2.10
CA ILE A 111 0.15 27.54 -1.95
C ILE A 111 0.26 26.06 -2.31
N ARG A 112 1.01 25.71 -3.35
CA ARG A 112 1.24 24.31 -3.76
C ARG A 112 2.00 23.53 -2.68
N ASP A 113 3.03 24.12 -2.10
CA ASP A 113 3.86 23.47 -1.08
C ASP A 113 3.08 23.22 0.22
N VAL A 114 2.20 24.15 0.60
CA VAL A 114 1.36 24.07 1.81
C VAL A 114 0.02 23.35 1.55
N ALA A 115 -0.26 22.94 0.31
CA ALA A 115 -1.57 22.36 -0.08
C ALA A 115 -1.95 21.12 0.74
N LEU A 116 -1.00 20.21 0.99
CA LEU A 116 -1.25 18.97 1.73
C LEU A 116 -1.61 19.24 3.20
N PRO A 117 -0.76 19.91 4.01
CA PRO A 117 -1.09 20.17 5.41
C PRO A 117 -2.33 21.06 5.56
N SER A 118 -2.50 22.08 4.70
CA SER A 118 -3.67 22.99 4.79
C SER A 118 -4.98 22.26 4.48
N THR A 119 -5.02 21.40 3.47
CA THR A 119 -6.23 20.63 3.14
C THR A 119 -6.62 19.70 4.29
N VAL A 120 -5.66 18.99 4.87
CA VAL A 120 -5.92 18.10 6.02
C VAL A 120 -6.45 18.89 7.21
N LEU A 121 -5.86 20.05 7.53
CA LEU A 121 -6.32 20.88 8.64
C LEU A 121 -7.74 21.42 8.42
N VAL A 122 -8.04 21.95 7.24
CA VAL A 122 -9.36 22.52 6.92
C VAL A 122 -10.44 21.42 6.91
N MET A 123 -10.19 20.29 6.27
CA MET A 123 -11.16 19.20 6.21
C MET A 123 -11.32 18.49 7.55
N SER A 124 -10.27 18.40 8.36
CA SER A 124 -10.37 17.90 9.74
C SER A 124 -11.16 18.86 10.62
N PHE A 125 -10.97 20.17 10.47
CA PHE A 125 -11.77 21.17 11.16
C PHE A 125 -13.25 21.06 10.77
N ILE A 126 -13.57 20.96 9.49
CA ILE A 126 -14.96 20.77 9.02
C ILE A 126 -15.53 19.46 9.59
N GLY A 127 -14.81 18.35 9.47
CA GLY A 127 -15.28 17.04 9.96
C GLY A 127 -15.48 16.98 11.47
N SER A 128 -14.59 17.58 12.27
CA SER A 128 -14.64 17.50 13.73
C SER A 128 -15.48 18.61 14.38
N TYR A 129 -15.50 19.82 13.82
CA TYR A 129 -16.21 20.97 14.38
C TYR A 129 -17.64 21.12 13.81
N VAL A 130 -17.79 21.12 12.48
CA VAL A 130 -19.09 21.33 11.83
C VAL A 130 -19.97 20.08 11.95
N PHE A 131 -19.39 18.89 11.79
CA PHE A 131 -20.10 17.62 11.84
C PHE A 131 -19.93 16.86 13.15
N ARG A 132 -19.79 17.58 14.28
CA ARG A 132 -19.59 16.99 15.62
C ARG A 132 -20.73 16.06 16.06
N HIS A 133 -21.93 16.24 15.51
CA HIS A 133 -23.11 15.43 15.84
C HIS A 133 -23.06 14.01 15.25
N ILE A 134 -22.16 13.75 14.29
CA ILE A 134 -22.02 12.46 13.63
C ILE A 134 -20.75 11.80 14.15
N ASP A 135 -20.91 10.70 14.90
CA ASP A 135 -19.79 10.00 15.52
C ASP A 135 -18.97 9.22 14.47
N LEU A 136 -17.93 9.86 13.94
CA LEU A 136 -16.91 9.19 13.14
C LEU A 136 -16.00 8.39 14.07
N LYS A 137 -15.76 7.11 13.75
CA LYS A 137 -14.83 6.26 14.52
C LYS A 137 -13.42 6.88 14.51
N PRO A 138 -12.88 7.30 15.68
CA PRO A 138 -11.53 7.85 15.77
C PRO A 138 -10.46 6.78 15.55
N PHE A 139 -9.19 7.17 15.46
CA PHE A 139 -8.09 6.20 15.49
C PHE A 139 -8.12 5.41 16.80
N GLU A 140 -8.01 4.09 16.69
CA GLU A 140 -7.83 3.23 17.85
C GLU A 140 -6.41 3.44 18.37
N VAL A 141 -6.31 3.92 19.60
CA VAL A 141 -5.04 4.11 20.28
C VAL A 141 -5.00 3.07 21.39
N ASP A 142 -4.22 2.02 21.17
CA ASP A 142 -3.97 1.05 22.22
C ASP A 142 -3.21 1.73 23.35
N SER A 143 -3.86 1.83 24.50
CA SER A 143 -3.27 2.39 25.73
C SER A 143 -2.31 1.43 26.41
N VAL A 144 -1.92 0.33 25.75
CA VAL A 144 -1.00 -0.65 26.32
C VAL A 144 0.39 -0.02 26.35
N PRO A 145 1.00 0.16 27.54
CA PRO A 145 2.34 0.72 27.62
C PRO A 145 3.32 -0.20 26.91
N PHE A 146 4.08 0.34 25.96
CA PHE A 146 5.12 -0.41 25.25
C PHE A 146 6.13 -0.96 26.27
N ARG A 147 6.24 -2.28 26.36
CA ARG A 147 7.22 -2.97 27.21
C ARG A 147 8.32 -3.51 26.32
N TRP A 148 9.57 -3.17 26.67
CA TRP A 148 10.76 -3.76 26.07
C TRP A 148 10.89 -5.22 26.53
N GLU A 149 10.15 -6.13 25.91
CA GLU A 149 10.27 -7.56 26.14
C GLU A 149 11.02 -8.21 24.98
N VAL A 150 12.09 -8.93 25.31
CA VAL A 150 12.85 -9.71 24.32
C VAL A 150 12.05 -10.97 23.98
N VAL A 151 11.96 -11.30 22.70
CA VAL A 151 11.27 -12.51 22.24
C VAL A 151 11.91 -13.74 22.87
N ARG A 152 11.09 -14.60 23.51
CA ARG A 152 11.53 -15.83 24.20
C ARG A 152 11.88 -16.95 23.21
N LEU A 153 12.97 -16.77 22.45
CA LEU A 153 13.46 -17.72 21.45
C LEU A 153 13.88 -19.08 22.05
N HIS A 154 14.23 -19.12 23.33
CA HIS A 154 14.69 -20.33 24.03
C HIS A 154 13.60 -21.39 24.25
N GLN A 155 12.32 -21.02 24.12
CA GLN A 155 11.19 -21.94 24.33
C GLN A 155 10.74 -22.62 23.02
N LEU A 156 11.38 -22.30 21.90
CA LEU A 156 10.96 -22.76 20.59
C LEU A 156 11.56 -24.13 20.26
N ASP A 157 10.70 -25.06 19.84
CA ASP A 157 11.14 -26.36 19.35
C ASP A 157 11.95 -26.25 18.04
N TRP A 158 12.90 -27.15 17.84
CA TRP A 158 13.82 -27.10 16.69
C TRP A 158 13.07 -27.28 15.35
N ILE A 159 11.96 -28.03 15.35
CA ILE A 159 11.11 -28.22 14.16
C ILE A 159 10.45 -26.89 13.77
N ALA A 160 9.97 -26.12 14.75
CA ALA A 160 9.39 -24.81 14.52
C ALA A 160 10.45 -23.82 14.00
N ALA A 161 11.70 -23.93 14.48
CA ALA A 161 12.82 -23.13 13.98
C ALA A 161 13.11 -23.43 12.49
N LEU A 162 13.10 -24.72 12.10
CA LEU A 162 13.27 -25.12 10.69
C LEU A 162 12.10 -24.61 9.83
N GLY A 163 10.86 -24.71 10.31
CA GLY A 163 9.69 -24.17 9.62
C GLY A 163 9.77 -22.66 9.42
N ALA A 164 10.22 -21.92 10.45
CA ALA A 164 10.44 -20.47 10.36
C ALA A 164 11.51 -20.11 9.33
N LEU A 165 12.59 -20.90 9.22
CA LEU A 165 13.63 -20.68 8.20
C LEU A 165 13.06 -20.78 6.77
N VAL A 166 12.18 -21.76 6.52
CA VAL A 166 11.52 -21.92 5.22
C VAL A 166 10.64 -20.70 4.90
N LEU A 167 9.88 -20.19 5.88
CA LEU A 167 9.05 -18.99 5.71
C LEU A 167 9.86 -17.69 5.61
N ALA A 168 11.04 -17.64 6.25
CA ALA A 168 11.93 -16.50 6.21
C ALA A 168 12.53 -16.27 4.80
N PHE A 169 12.68 -17.32 3.99
CA PHE A 169 13.26 -17.19 2.65
C PHE A 169 12.39 -16.36 1.68
N PRO A 170 11.09 -16.67 1.45
CA PRO A 170 10.21 -15.82 0.64
C PRO A 170 10.08 -14.40 1.18
N LEU A 171 10.05 -14.24 2.51
CA LEU A 171 10.00 -12.94 3.16
C LEU A 171 11.27 -12.11 2.91
N SER A 172 12.45 -12.72 3.03
CA SER A 172 13.72 -12.07 2.69
C SER A 172 13.76 -11.63 1.22
N LEU A 173 13.23 -12.47 0.32
CA LEU A 173 13.08 -12.12 -1.09
C LEU A 173 12.13 -10.93 -1.28
N LEU A 174 11.03 -10.84 -0.51
CA LEU A 174 10.12 -9.70 -0.55
C LEU A 174 10.84 -8.40 -0.19
N PHE A 175 11.54 -8.37 0.93
CA PHE A 175 12.30 -7.19 1.38
C PHE A 175 13.40 -6.80 0.40
N PHE A 176 14.11 -7.79 -0.15
CA PHE A 176 15.09 -7.55 -1.20
C PHE A 176 14.45 -6.90 -2.43
N MET A 177 13.30 -7.41 -2.87
CA MET A 177 12.59 -6.90 -4.05
C MET A 177 12.05 -5.49 -3.82
N GLU A 178 11.34 -5.26 -2.72
CA GLU A 178 10.75 -3.95 -2.42
C GLU A 178 11.80 -2.87 -2.22
N GLN A 179 12.90 -3.16 -1.51
CA GLN A 179 13.98 -2.20 -1.31
C GLN A 179 14.65 -1.82 -2.65
N ASN A 180 14.93 -2.81 -3.50
CA ASN A 180 15.55 -2.55 -4.80
C ASN A 180 14.62 -1.84 -5.77
N ILE A 181 13.32 -2.18 -5.79
CA ILE A 181 12.33 -1.49 -6.62
C ILE A 181 12.17 -0.04 -6.16
N ALA A 182 12.03 0.19 -4.85
CA ALA A 182 11.90 1.53 -4.29
C ALA A 182 13.13 2.39 -4.59
N SER A 183 14.33 1.85 -4.36
CA SER A 183 15.58 2.55 -4.63
C SER A 183 15.78 2.79 -6.14
N ALA A 184 15.39 1.85 -7.01
CA ALA A 184 15.47 2.03 -8.46
C ALA A 184 14.52 3.13 -8.99
N ILE A 185 13.31 3.24 -8.43
CA ILE A 185 12.35 4.30 -8.79
C ILE A 185 12.88 5.67 -8.36
N VAL A 186 13.43 5.77 -7.15
CA VAL A 186 14.04 7.00 -6.64
C VAL A 186 15.26 7.40 -7.48
N ASN A 187 16.12 6.44 -7.79
CA ASN A 187 17.34 6.64 -8.57
C ASN A 187 17.11 6.60 -10.09
N SER A 188 15.85 6.69 -10.54
CA SER A 188 15.54 6.79 -11.96
C SER A 188 16.27 7.98 -12.59
N PRO A 189 16.88 7.83 -13.78
CA PRO A 189 17.55 8.93 -14.48
C PRO A 189 16.64 10.14 -14.73
N SER A 190 15.31 9.94 -14.76
CA SER A 190 14.30 11.00 -14.88
C SER A 190 14.35 12.00 -13.72
N ASN A 191 14.77 11.56 -12.52
CA ASN A 191 14.88 12.41 -11.34
C ASN A 191 16.18 13.22 -11.29
N LYS A 192 17.13 12.99 -12.21
CA LYS A 192 18.40 13.73 -12.34
C LYS A 192 19.15 13.95 -11.01
N LEU A 193 19.20 12.90 -10.18
CA LEU A 193 19.97 12.90 -8.94
C LEU A 193 21.48 13.04 -9.24
N LYS A 194 22.19 13.78 -8.39
CA LYS A 194 23.62 14.08 -8.56
C LYS A 194 24.50 13.11 -7.79
N LYS A 195 24.06 12.66 -6.60
CA LYS A 195 24.82 11.70 -5.80
C LYS A 195 24.68 10.29 -6.39
N GLY A 196 25.74 9.50 -6.27
CA GLY A 196 25.76 8.11 -6.72
C GLY A 196 24.82 7.22 -5.92
N THR A 197 24.41 6.11 -6.52
CA THR A 197 23.51 5.10 -5.94
C THR A 197 24.26 4.15 -5.00
N SER A 198 23.63 3.69 -3.91
CA SER A 198 24.25 2.72 -2.98
C SER A 198 23.29 1.59 -2.58
N TYR A 199 22.86 0.79 -3.55
CA TYR A 199 21.88 -0.29 -3.33
C TYR A 199 22.31 -1.32 -2.26
N HIS A 200 23.58 -1.72 -2.26
CA HIS A 200 24.07 -2.73 -1.32
C HIS A 200 24.12 -2.23 0.12
N TRP A 201 24.50 -0.95 0.31
CA TRP A 201 24.56 -0.35 1.63
C TRP A 201 23.16 -0.18 2.21
N ASP A 202 22.20 0.26 1.39
CA ASP A 202 20.81 0.39 1.78
C ASP A 202 20.23 -0.95 2.28
N LEU A 203 20.51 -2.05 1.55
CA LEU A 203 20.07 -3.39 1.94
C LEU A 203 20.70 -3.87 3.25
N LEU A 204 21.99 -3.61 3.46
CA LEU A 204 22.70 -3.97 4.68
C LEU A 204 22.12 -3.24 5.90
N VAL A 205 21.85 -1.94 5.78
CA VAL A 205 21.27 -1.12 6.85
C VAL A 205 19.87 -1.57 7.21
N VAL A 206 19.01 -1.84 6.21
CA VAL A 206 17.65 -2.37 6.44
C VAL A 206 17.71 -3.74 7.12
N GLY A 207 18.64 -4.61 6.71
CA GLY A 207 18.88 -5.90 7.35
C GLY A 207 19.22 -5.76 8.84
N PHE A 208 20.17 -4.89 9.18
CA PHE A 208 20.58 -4.65 10.57
C PHE A 208 19.42 -4.09 11.42
N ILE A 209 18.68 -3.12 10.89
CA ILE A 209 17.50 -2.54 11.58
C ILE A 209 16.45 -3.63 11.83
N ASN A 210 16.11 -4.44 10.82
CA ASN A 210 15.11 -5.49 10.96
C ASN A 210 15.56 -6.64 11.88
N THR A 211 16.86 -6.96 11.93
CA THR A 211 17.39 -7.89 12.94
C THR A 211 17.16 -7.36 14.35
N PHE A 212 17.46 -6.07 14.59
CA PHE A 212 17.20 -5.43 15.89
C PHE A 212 15.70 -5.46 16.23
N LEU A 213 14.83 -5.03 15.31
CA LEU A 213 13.37 -5.04 15.52
C LEU A 213 12.83 -6.45 15.83
N SER A 214 13.36 -7.49 15.17
CA SER A 214 12.97 -8.89 15.41
C SER A 214 13.27 -9.37 16.82
N ILE A 215 14.41 -8.95 17.41
CA ILE A 215 14.79 -9.35 18.78
C ILE A 215 13.77 -8.81 19.80
N PHE A 216 13.21 -7.63 19.53
CA PHE A 216 12.22 -6.96 20.39
C PHE A 216 10.77 -7.23 19.97
N GLY A 217 10.52 -8.08 18.96
CA GLY A 217 9.17 -8.37 18.47
C GLY A 217 8.46 -7.16 17.86
N LEU A 218 9.22 -6.17 17.38
CA LEU A 218 8.70 -4.97 16.74
C LEU A 218 8.41 -5.22 15.26
N PRO A 219 7.44 -4.50 14.66
CA PRO A 219 7.13 -4.62 13.24
C PRO A 219 8.34 -4.22 12.40
N TRP A 220 8.57 -4.96 11.32
CA TRP A 220 9.68 -4.72 10.41
C TRP A 220 9.47 -3.49 9.53
N ILE A 221 10.57 -2.91 9.05
CA ILE A 221 10.58 -1.73 8.19
C ILE A 221 11.14 -2.12 6.83
N HIS A 222 10.57 -1.56 5.77
CA HIS A 222 10.96 -1.78 4.38
C HIS A 222 10.78 -0.50 3.55
N GLY A 223 11.26 -0.51 2.30
CA GLY A 223 11.19 0.65 1.41
C GLY A 223 9.75 1.03 1.04
N ALA A 224 9.35 2.27 1.32
CA ALA A 224 7.99 2.75 1.07
C ALA A 224 7.77 3.24 -0.38
N LEU A 225 7.04 2.44 -1.18
CA LEU A 225 6.89 2.62 -2.63
C LEU A 225 6.08 3.86 -3.12
N PRO A 226 5.10 4.42 -2.38
CA PRO A 226 4.55 5.73 -2.75
C PRO A 226 5.29 6.89 -2.06
N HIS A 227 5.79 6.68 -0.84
CA HIS A 227 6.32 7.77 -0.02
C HIS A 227 7.69 8.27 -0.49
N SER A 228 8.63 7.35 -0.78
CA SER A 228 9.98 7.70 -1.22
C SER A 228 10.02 8.55 -2.51
N PRO A 229 9.34 8.15 -3.62
CA PRO A 229 9.32 8.99 -4.82
C PRO A 229 8.55 10.30 -4.61
N MET A 230 7.52 10.33 -3.76
CA MET A 230 6.81 11.57 -3.43
C MET A 230 7.69 12.55 -2.64
N HIS A 231 8.50 12.06 -1.71
CA HIS A 231 9.46 12.88 -0.99
C HIS A 231 10.52 13.48 -1.93
N VAL A 232 11.03 12.70 -2.88
CA VAL A 232 11.96 13.19 -3.92
C VAL A 232 11.30 14.27 -4.77
N ARG A 233 10.04 14.06 -5.17
CA ARG A 233 9.28 15.05 -5.96
C ARG A 233 8.96 16.33 -5.19
N ALA A 234 8.73 16.25 -3.89
CA ALA A 234 8.53 17.43 -3.04
C ALA A 234 9.81 18.29 -2.93
N LEU A 235 10.98 17.69 -3.18
CA LEU A 235 12.28 18.37 -3.22
C LEU A 235 12.75 18.72 -4.63
N ALA A 236 11.93 18.42 -5.64
CA ALA A 236 12.25 18.58 -7.05
C ALA A 236 11.69 19.89 -7.59
N ASP A 237 12.55 20.70 -8.21
CA ASP A 237 12.12 21.85 -9.00
C ASP A 237 11.67 21.35 -10.38
N MET A 238 10.39 21.56 -10.69
CA MET A 238 9.74 21.12 -11.92
C MET A 238 9.65 22.31 -12.89
N GLU A 239 10.10 22.11 -14.13
CA GLU A 239 9.96 23.10 -15.20
C GLU A 239 9.09 22.55 -16.32
N GLU A 240 8.17 23.40 -16.81
CA GLU A 240 7.34 23.11 -17.97
C GLU A 240 8.15 23.38 -19.24
N ARG A 241 8.58 22.32 -19.90
CA ARG A 241 9.22 22.40 -21.22
C ARG A 241 8.19 22.08 -22.29
N ILE A 242 8.14 22.95 -23.28
CA ILE A 242 7.30 22.77 -24.46
C ILE A 242 8.13 22.01 -25.49
N ASP A 243 7.80 20.74 -25.71
CA ASP A 243 8.45 19.99 -26.77
C ASP A 243 7.92 20.40 -28.15
N ILE A 244 8.72 20.06 -29.17
CA ILE A 244 8.42 20.30 -30.59
C ILE A 244 7.18 19.48 -30.99
N GLY A 245 6.01 20.05 -30.72
CA GLY A 245 4.71 19.36 -30.80
C GLY A 245 3.59 19.96 -29.92
N HIS A 246 3.82 21.09 -29.24
CA HIS A 246 2.84 21.78 -28.38
C HIS A 246 2.39 20.96 -27.15
N HIS A 247 3.21 19.99 -26.73
CA HIS A 247 3.00 19.30 -25.47
C HIS A 247 3.89 19.89 -24.39
N VAL A 248 3.25 20.29 -23.29
CA VAL A 248 3.90 20.81 -22.10
C VAL A 248 4.25 19.60 -21.22
N GLN A 249 5.52 19.22 -21.18
CA GLN A 249 6.01 18.19 -20.28
C GLN A 249 6.65 18.83 -19.05
N GLN A 250 6.25 18.36 -17.86
CA GLN A 250 6.91 18.75 -16.62
C GLN A 250 8.15 17.88 -16.44
N THR A 251 9.32 18.48 -16.67
CA THR A 251 10.60 17.80 -16.48
C THR A 251 11.23 18.25 -15.17
N VAL A 252 11.76 17.29 -14.41
CA VAL A 252 12.56 17.59 -13.22
C VAL A 252 13.85 18.27 -13.69
N VAL A 253 14.12 19.49 -13.23
CA VAL A 253 15.36 20.21 -13.55
C VAL A 253 16.45 19.86 -12.53
N LEU A 254 16.09 19.96 -11.25
CA LEU A 254 17.01 19.76 -10.14
C LEU A 254 16.25 19.20 -8.95
N VAL A 255 16.87 18.25 -8.24
CA VAL A 255 16.39 17.76 -6.94
C VAL A 255 17.34 18.22 -5.84
N ARG A 256 16.77 18.76 -4.75
CA ARG A 256 17.54 19.16 -3.56
C ARG A 256 17.77 17.93 -2.68
N GLU A 257 18.96 17.36 -2.73
CA GLU A 257 19.31 16.16 -1.96
C GLU A 257 19.72 16.50 -0.51
N THR A 258 18.75 16.56 0.39
CA THR A 258 18.93 16.91 1.80
C THR A 258 18.76 15.72 2.75
N ARG A 259 19.59 15.64 3.80
CA ARG A 259 19.42 14.67 4.91
C ARG A 259 18.48 15.17 6.01
N VAL A 260 18.35 16.50 6.12
CA VAL A 260 17.63 17.17 7.20
C VAL A 260 16.13 16.86 7.15
N THR A 261 15.52 16.81 5.96
CA THR A 261 14.08 16.57 5.83
C THR A 261 13.66 15.21 6.36
N ALA A 262 14.45 14.17 6.08
CA ALA A 262 14.20 12.82 6.60
C ALA A 262 14.42 12.72 8.11
N ILE A 263 15.47 13.35 8.65
CA ILE A 263 15.71 13.37 10.10
C ILE A 263 14.57 14.10 10.81
N LEU A 264 14.16 15.27 10.31
CA LEU A 264 13.06 16.04 10.88
C LEU A 264 11.72 15.30 10.78
N SER A 265 11.45 14.58 9.68
CA SER A 265 10.22 13.79 9.57
C SER A 265 10.20 12.64 10.56
N HIS A 266 11.31 11.91 10.75
CA HIS A 266 11.39 10.84 11.74
C HIS A 266 11.31 11.36 13.19
N ILE A 267 11.93 12.50 13.50
CA ILE A 267 11.76 13.17 14.79
C ILE A 267 10.29 13.58 14.99
N GLY A 268 9.65 14.12 13.96
CA GLY A 268 8.22 14.48 13.98
C GLY A 268 7.31 13.27 14.20
N ILE A 269 7.62 12.12 13.58
CA ILE A 269 6.91 10.85 13.81
C ILE A 269 7.07 10.43 15.29
N GLY A 270 8.28 10.51 15.84
CA GLY A 270 8.53 10.23 17.25
C GLY A 270 7.78 11.19 18.19
N LEU A 271 7.76 12.49 17.87
CA LEU A 271 7.02 13.49 18.63
C LEU A 271 5.50 13.25 18.56
N SER A 272 5.00 12.70 17.44
CA SER A 272 3.57 12.43 17.25
C SER A 272 2.98 11.48 18.29
N ILE A 273 3.81 10.62 18.91
CA ILE A 273 3.41 9.75 20.02
C ILE A 273 2.89 10.55 21.21
N PHE A 274 3.48 11.71 21.51
CA PHE A 274 3.00 12.60 22.59
C PHE A 274 1.71 13.33 22.22
N LEU A 275 1.39 13.44 20.93
CA LEU A 275 0.18 14.07 20.40
C LEU A 275 -0.98 13.08 20.15
N LEU A 276 -0.75 11.77 20.28
CA LEU A 276 -1.75 10.71 20.09
C LEU A 276 -2.99 10.80 21.00
N PRO A 277 -2.89 11.14 22.32
CA PRO A 277 -4.10 11.19 23.15
C PRO A 277 -5.04 12.35 22.76
N ARG A 278 -4.47 13.53 22.45
CA ARG A 278 -5.07 14.70 21.77
C ARG A 278 -3.89 15.55 21.28
N PRO A 279 -3.89 16.18 20.08
CA PRO A 279 -4.99 16.46 19.16
C PRO A 279 -5.14 15.51 17.95
N LEU A 280 -4.26 14.53 17.77
CA LEU A 280 -4.21 13.74 16.52
C LEU A 280 -5.51 12.95 16.25
N THR A 281 -6.22 12.56 17.32
CA THR A 281 -7.52 11.89 17.28
C THR A 281 -8.63 12.72 16.61
N TYR A 282 -8.48 14.05 16.54
CA TYR A 282 -9.46 14.92 15.88
C TYR A 282 -9.44 14.83 14.35
N ILE A 283 -8.38 14.27 13.77
CA ILE A 283 -8.28 14.07 12.33
C ILE A 283 -9.17 12.88 11.94
N PRO A 284 -10.24 13.09 11.17
CA PRO A 284 -11.11 11.99 10.79
C PRO A 284 -10.42 11.06 9.78
N ARG A 285 -10.54 9.74 9.97
CA ARG A 285 -10.08 8.72 9.00
C ARG A 285 -10.46 9.02 7.52
N PRO A 286 -11.68 9.46 7.17
CA PRO A 286 -12.03 9.75 5.76
C PRO A 286 -11.17 10.83 5.10
N VAL A 287 -10.66 11.81 5.86
CA VAL A 287 -9.78 12.87 5.33
C VAL A 287 -8.46 12.25 4.87
N LEU A 288 -7.85 11.39 5.68
CA LEU A 288 -6.63 10.67 5.29
C LEU A 288 -6.88 9.74 4.10
N ASN A 289 -8.04 9.09 4.04
CA ASN A 289 -8.41 8.25 2.91
C ASN A 289 -8.57 9.04 1.61
N GLY A 290 -9.07 10.28 1.67
CA GLY A 290 -9.06 11.20 0.53
C GLY A 290 -7.64 11.51 0.05
N LEU A 291 -6.69 11.69 0.97
CA LEU A 291 -5.26 11.87 0.64
C LEU A 291 -4.65 10.61 0.01
N PHE A 292 -4.96 9.42 0.52
CA PHE A 292 -4.50 8.15 -0.06
C PHE A 292 -5.01 7.97 -1.50
N VAL A 293 -6.28 8.29 -1.76
CA VAL A 293 -6.85 8.29 -3.12
C VAL A 293 -6.09 9.25 -4.04
N TYR A 294 -5.79 10.47 -3.57
CA TYR A 294 -4.99 11.40 -4.36
C TYR A 294 -3.60 10.84 -4.69
N MET A 295 -2.91 10.27 -3.69
CA MET A 295 -1.58 9.69 -3.88
C MET A 295 -1.63 8.52 -4.88
N ALA A 296 -2.68 7.71 -4.86
CA ALA A 296 -2.91 6.65 -5.84
C ALA A 296 -3.12 7.20 -7.26
N ILE A 297 -4.00 8.20 -7.44
CA ILE A 297 -4.23 8.82 -8.77
C ILE A 297 -2.94 9.44 -9.32
N THR A 298 -2.20 10.13 -8.45
CA THR A 298 -0.97 10.82 -8.84
C THR A 298 0.15 9.83 -9.15
N SER A 299 0.27 8.72 -8.43
CA SER A 299 1.29 7.70 -8.73
C SER A 299 1.01 7.01 -10.07
N ILE A 300 -0.26 6.74 -10.39
CA ILE A 300 -0.69 6.14 -11.67
C ILE A 300 -0.37 7.07 -12.84
N ARG A 301 -0.69 8.37 -12.72
CA ARG A 301 -0.48 9.34 -13.82
C ARG A 301 0.99 9.45 -14.25
N HIS A 302 1.93 9.26 -13.33
CA HIS A 302 3.37 9.35 -13.61
C HIS A 302 4.01 7.98 -13.84
N ASN A 303 3.26 7.03 -14.40
CA ASN A 303 3.74 5.71 -14.77
C ASN A 303 3.72 5.56 -16.30
N GLN A 304 4.85 5.17 -16.89
CA GLN A 304 4.94 4.92 -18.33
C GLN A 304 3.98 3.82 -18.81
N LEU A 305 3.63 2.84 -17.97
CA LEU A 305 2.61 1.85 -18.29
C LEU A 305 1.25 2.51 -18.50
N TRP A 306 0.89 3.48 -17.66
CA TRP A 306 -0.37 4.19 -17.75
C TRP A 306 -0.44 5.05 -19.01
N GLU A 307 0.62 5.76 -19.35
CA GLU A 307 0.70 6.52 -20.61
C GLU A 307 0.50 5.61 -21.83
N ARG A 308 1.13 4.43 -21.85
CA ARG A 308 0.96 3.44 -22.93
C ARG A 308 -0.42 2.80 -22.94
N PHE A 309 -1.01 2.58 -21.77
CA PHE A 309 -2.38 2.10 -21.65
C PHE A 309 -3.37 3.12 -22.24
N GLN A 310 -3.17 4.41 -21.97
CA GLN A 310 -4.01 5.47 -22.54
C GLN A 310 -3.91 5.52 -24.08
N LEU A 311 -2.75 5.20 -24.67
CA LEU A 311 -2.61 5.11 -26.13
C LEU A 311 -3.53 4.06 -26.78
N LEU A 312 -4.06 3.07 -26.03
CA LEU A 312 -5.06 2.13 -26.55
C LEU A 312 -6.42 2.80 -26.85
N PHE A 313 -6.71 3.93 -26.19
CA PHE A 313 -7.97 4.66 -26.30
C PHE A 313 -7.85 5.95 -27.12
N ILE A 314 -6.64 6.34 -27.53
CA ILE A 314 -6.39 7.54 -28.31
C ILE A 314 -6.44 7.20 -29.80
N GLU A 315 -7.04 8.06 -30.62
CA GLU A 315 -7.05 7.95 -32.08
C GLU A 315 -5.63 8.10 -32.65
N GLN A 316 -5.28 7.35 -33.70
CA GLN A 316 -3.91 7.33 -34.24
C GLN A 316 -3.39 8.70 -34.70
N SER A 317 -4.29 9.57 -35.14
CA SER A 317 -3.96 10.94 -35.58
C SER A 317 -3.63 11.88 -34.42
N ALA A 318 -4.08 11.56 -33.20
CA ALA A 318 -3.90 12.37 -31.99
C ALA A 318 -2.75 11.87 -31.10
N TYR A 319 -1.92 10.96 -31.62
CA TYR A 319 -0.79 10.42 -30.87
C TYR A 319 0.24 11.51 -30.53
N PRO A 320 0.62 11.65 -29.25
CA PRO A 320 1.61 12.64 -28.85
C PRO A 320 2.96 12.31 -29.50
N PRO A 321 3.71 13.29 -30.05
CA PRO A 321 5.01 13.05 -30.68
C PRO A 321 6.09 12.73 -29.63
N SER A 322 6.05 11.54 -29.05
CA SER A 322 7.06 11.05 -28.11
C SER A 322 8.22 10.34 -28.84
N HIS A 323 9.39 10.33 -28.20
CA HIS A 323 10.64 9.79 -28.79
C HIS A 323 10.53 8.32 -29.23
N TYR A 324 9.86 7.48 -28.42
CA TYR A 324 9.71 6.06 -28.70
C TYR A 324 8.66 5.78 -29.78
N LEU A 325 7.62 6.61 -29.88
CA LEU A 325 6.53 6.43 -30.84
C LEU A 325 6.98 6.67 -32.29
N ARG A 326 8.02 7.49 -32.49
CA ARG A 326 8.67 7.69 -33.80
C ARG A 326 9.54 6.49 -34.24
N ARG A 327 10.01 5.67 -33.31
CA ARG A 327 11.00 4.60 -33.57
C ARG A 327 10.40 3.20 -33.63
N VAL A 328 9.28 2.96 -32.96
CA VAL A 328 8.70 1.63 -32.78
C VAL A 328 7.37 1.53 -33.53
N PRO A 329 7.11 0.45 -34.30
CA PRO A 329 5.82 0.26 -34.95
C PRO A 329 4.71 0.05 -33.90
N GLN A 330 3.56 0.68 -34.12
CA GLN A 330 2.44 0.73 -33.17
C GLN A 330 1.96 -0.65 -32.70
N ARG A 331 1.84 -1.63 -33.61
CA ARG A 331 1.44 -3.01 -33.26
C ARG A 331 2.31 -3.63 -32.16
N ARG A 332 3.62 -3.32 -32.16
CA ARG A 332 4.56 -3.82 -31.15
C ARG A 332 4.39 -3.12 -29.81
N ILE A 333 4.03 -1.82 -29.82
CA ILE A 333 3.72 -1.06 -28.60
C ILE A 333 2.47 -1.62 -27.92
N HIS A 334 1.40 -1.86 -28.69
CA HIS A 334 0.16 -2.42 -28.15
C HIS A 334 0.34 -3.86 -27.66
N LEU A 335 1.09 -4.69 -28.40
CA LEU A 335 1.44 -6.04 -27.95
C LEU A 335 2.23 -6.03 -26.63
N PHE A 336 3.22 -5.14 -26.52
CA PHE A 336 4.00 -4.98 -25.30
C PHE A 336 3.11 -4.54 -24.12
N THR A 337 2.25 -3.55 -24.34
CA THR A 337 1.34 -3.04 -23.32
C THR A 337 0.34 -4.11 -22.88
N ALA A 338 -0.22 -4.89 -23.81
CA ALA A 338 -1.11 -6.01 -23.48
C ALA A 338 -0.42 -7.07 -22.62
N LEU A 339 0.85 -7.39 -22.90
CA LEU A 339 1.63 -8.31 -22.07
C LEU A 339 1.90 -7.75 -20.67
N GLN A 340 2.18 -6.46 -20.54
CA GLN A 340 2.34 -5.82 -19.23
C GLN A 340 1.05 -5.81 -18.42
N LEU A 341 -0.09 -5.53 -19.06
CA LEU A 341 -1.41 -5.59 -18.42
C LEU A 341 -1.76 -7.02 -18.00
N LEU A 342 -1.37 -8.03 -18.79
CA LEU A 342 -1.52 -9.43 -18.40
C LEU A 342 -0.68 -9.76 -17.16
N GLN A 343 0.58 -9.34 -17.12
CA GLN A 343 1.44 -9.52 -15.94
C GLN A 343 0.88 -8.81 -14.70
N LEU A 344 0.41 -7.57 -14.86
CA LEU A 344 -0.26 -6.82 -13.80
C LEU A 344 -1.54 -7.52 -13.34
N GLY A 345 -2.35 -8.04 -14.26
CA GLY A 345 -3.57 -8.78 -13.96
C GLY A 345 -3.30 -10.06 -13.16
N ILE A 346 -2.26 -10.81 -13.51
CA ILE A 346 -1.82 -11.98 -12.73
C ILE A 346 -1.38 -11.56 -11.33
N LEU A 347 -0.60 -10.49 -11.22
CA LEU A 347 -0.12 -9.98 -9.94
C LEU A 347 -1.28 -9.51 -9.04
N CYS A 348 -2.20 -8.72 -9.59
CA CYS A 348 -3.40 -8.27 -8.89
C CYS A 348 -4.30 -9.44 -8.51
N GLY A 349 -4.52 -10.39 -9.41
CA GLY A 349 -5.32 -11.58 -9.15
C GLY A 349 -4.79 -12.39 -7.96
N CYS A 350 -3.48 -12.64 -7.90
CA CYS A 350 -2.86 -13.33 -6.76
C CYS A 350 -2.80 -12.46 -5.50
N GLY A 351 -2.57 -11.14 -5.63
CA GLY A 351 -2.44 -10.23 -4.50
C GLY A 351 -3.75 -9.92 -3.78
N PHE A 352 -4.87 -9.84 -4.51
CA PHE A 352 -6.21 -9.60 -3.92
C PHE A 352 -6.86 -10.86 -3.34
N VAL A 353 -6.27 -12.03 -3.54
CA VAL A 353 -6.76 -13.26 -2.92
C VAL A 353 -6.41 -13.26 -1.44
N GLU A 354 -7.44 -13.28 -0.60
CA GLU A 354 -7.32 -13.26 0.86
C GLU A 354 -6.97 -14.63 1.46
N VAL A 355 -6.14 -15.41 0.77
CA VAL A 355 -5.64 -16.70 1.27
C VAL A 355 -4.20 -16.50 1.76
N PRO A 356 -3.91 -16.74 3.06
CA PRO A 356 -2.56 -16.51 3.61
C PRO A 356 -1.45 -17.25 2.87
N PHE A 357 -1.74 -18.49 2.42
CA PHE A 357 -0.79 -19.30 1.66
C PHE A 357 -0.39 -18.65 0.32
N VAL A 358 -1.34 -17.98 -0.36
CA VAL A 358 -1.07 -17.29 -1.63
C VAL A 358 -0.20 -16.05 -1.39
N LYS A 359 -0.44 -15.33 -0.29
CA LYS A 359 0.37 -14.15 0.10
C LYS A 359 1.83 -14.52 0.37
N ILE A 360 2.10 -15.68 1.00
CA ILE A 360 3.47 -16.17 1.23
C ILE A 360 4.21 -16.42 -0.09
N GLY A 361 3.50 -16.87 -1.14
CA GLY A 361 4.06 -17.10 -2.48
C GLY A 361 4.23 -15.86 -3.34
N PHE A 362 3.67 -14.71 -2.94
CA PHE A 362 3.70 -13.45 -3.70
C PHE A 362 5.12 -12.96 -4.08
N PRO A 363 6.15 -13.04 -3.21
CA PRO A 363 7.50 -12.59 -3.56
C PRO A 363 8.14 -13.45 -4.65
N ILE A 364 7.85 -14.75 -4.64
CA ILE A 364 8.32 -15.69 -5.67
C ILE A 364 7.65 -15.38 -7.00
N LEU A 365 6.35 -15.06 -6.99
CA LEU A 365 5.61 -14.63 -8.17
C LEU A 365 6.22 -13.35 -8.78
N LEU A 366 6.52 -12.34 -7.96
CA LEU A 366 7.18 -11.12 -8.40
C LEU A 366 8.53 -11.39 -9.06
N PHE A 367 9.35 -12.25 -8.45
CA PHE A 367 10.65 -12.63 -9.00
C PHE A 367 10.50 -13.38 -10.34
N LEU A 368 9.56 -14.32 -10.43
CA LEU A 368 9.26 -15.04 -11.66
C LEU A 368 8.83 -14.10 -12.79
N GLN A 369 7.99 -13.10 -12.49
CA GLN A 369 7.56 -12.11 -13.49
C GLN A 369 8.73 -11.28 -14.04
N LEU A 370 9.74 -10.98 -13.22
CA LEU A 370 10.97 -10.33 -13.70
C LEU A 370 11.79 -11.23 -14.63
N LEU A 371 11.89 -12.53 -14.34
CA LEU A 371 12.53 -13.49 -15.24
C LEU A 371 11.77 -13.61 -16.56
N VAL A 372 10.43 -13.64 -16.50
CA VAL A 372 9.58 -13.61 -17.69
C VAL A 372 9.86 -12.37 -18.52
N ARG A 373 9.97 -11.18 -17.90
CA ARG A 373 10.36 -9.95 -18.63
C ARG A 373 11.72 -10.11 -19.31
N HIS A 374 12.74 -10.61 -18.62
CA HIS A 374 14.10 -10.67 -19.17
C HIS A 374 14.27 -11.78 -20.22
N LYS A 375 13.49 -12.85 -20.18
CA LYS A 375 13.64 -14.01 -21.08
C LYS A 375 12.57 -14.07 -22.18
N LEU A 376 11.30 -13.87 -21.84
CA LEU A 376 10.18 -14.04 -22.77
C LEU A 376 9.98 -12.81 -23.67
N ILE A 377 10.10 -11.60 -23.12
CA ILE A 377 9.82 -10.38 -23.89
C ILE A 377 10.87 -10.15 -25.02
N PRO A 378 12.18 -10.33 -24.81
CA PRO A 378 13.17 -10.23 -25.88
C PRO A 378 13.07 -11.32 -26.95
N PHE A 379 12.34 -12.40 -26.67
CA PHE A 379 12.03 -13.42 -27.67
C PHE A 379 10.90 -12.99 -28.61
N LEU A 380 9.94 -12.19 -28.12
CA LEU A 380 8.78 -11.75 -28.90
C LEU A 380 8.98 -10.40 -29.60
N ILE A 381 9.80 -9.52 -29.04
CA ILE A 381 10.03 -8.15 -29.52
C ILE A 381 11.54 -7.89 -29.63
N ASP A 382 11.95 -7.28 -30.74
CA ASP A 382 13.36 -6.95 -30.96
C ASP A 382 13.92 -6.05 -29.86
N LYS A 383 15.15 -6.37 -29.41
CA LYS A 383 15.84 -5.63 -28.33
C LYS A 383 15.93 -4.13 -28.60
N LYS A 384 16.09 -3.72 -29.87
CA LYS A 384 16.13 -2.31 -30.30
C LYS A 384 14.84 -1.57 -29.95
N TYR A 385 13.68 -2.21 -30.11
CA TYR A 385 12.39 -1.61 -29.78
C TYR A 385 12.16 -1.57 -28.27
N LEU A 386 12.58 -2.63 -27.55
CA LEU A 386 12.51 -2.66 -26.09
C LEU A 386 13.34 -1.55 -25.44
N GLU A 387 14.57 -1.35 -25.90
CA GLU A 387 15.42 -0.28 -25.40
C GLU A 387 14.83 1.12 -25.68
N ALA A 388 14.21 1.31 -26.84
CA ALA A 388 13.53 2.57 -27.15
C ALA A 388 12.32 2.81 -26.23
N MET A 389 11.59 1.75 -25.87
CA MET A 389 10.41 1.82 -25.01
C MET A 389 10.75 1.93 -23.51
N ASP A 390 11.90 1.42 -23.06
CA ASP A 390 12.28 1.42 -21.64
C ASP A 390 13.09 2.66 -21.23
N ARG A 391 13.50 3.50 -22.18
CA ARG A 391 14.19 4.75 -21.85
C ARG A 391 13.24 5.68 -21.06
N PRO A 392 13.72 6.29 -19.96
CA PRO A 392 12.94 7.30 -19.24
C PRO A 392 12.65 8.47 -20.18
N ILE A 393 11.46 9.05 -20.01
CA ILE A 393 11.00 10.24 -20.73
C ILE A 393 11.72 11.47 -20.17
#